data_AF-A0A5Q4DYB3-F1
#
_entry.id   AF-A0A5Q4DYB3-F1
#
_cell.length_a   1.000
_cell.length_b   1.000
_cell.length_c   1.000
_cell.angle_alpha   90.00
_cell.angle_beta   90.00
_cell.angle_gamma   90.00
#
_symmetry.space_group_name_H-M   'P 1'
#
loop_
_entity.id
_entity.type
_entity.pdbx_description
1 polymer ?
#
loop_
_entity_poly.entity_id
_entity_poly.type
_entity_poly.pdbx_seq_one_letter_code
_entity_poly.pdbx_strand_id
1 'polypeptide(L)'
;FAYLTLVVFRPILMGAWGHAFPYGIWTHLDWVSNVGYTYGNFHYNPAHMIAVTFFFTTTLALALHGALVLSAANPAKKGDTMKTPDHEDTFFRDLIGYSVGTLGIHRLGLLLALNAGFWSAVCIVISGTIWFDQWVFWWDFWLDLPWWRDIAGGVNG
;
A
#
# COMPACT_ATOMS: atom_id res chain seq x y z
N PHE A 1 -13.54 6.78 -5.22
CA PHE A 1 -13.13 5.76 -6.22
C PHE A 1 -13.14 4.36 -5.63
N ALA A 2 -12.27 4.02 -4.67
CA ALA A 2 -12.16 2.65 -4.11
C ALA A 2 -13.48 2.00 -3.66
N TYR A 3 -14.34 2.73 -2.94
CA TYR A 3 -15.67 2.24 -2.56
C TYR A 3 -16.53 1.84 -3.78
N LEU A 4 -16.60 2.70 -4.80
CA LEU A 4 -17.34 2.42 -6.04
C LEU A 4 -16.73 1.24 -6.81
N THR A 5 -15.41 1.02 -6.72
CA THR A 5 -14.79 -0.16 -7.30
C THR A 5 -15.36 -1.45 -6.71
N LEU A 6 -15.58 -1.49 -5.39
CA LEU A 6 -16.09 -2.67 -4.69
C LEU A 6 -17.58 -2.93 -4.91
N VAL A 7 -18.41 -1.89 -4.96
CA VAL A 7 -19.87 -2.04 -5.00
C VAL A 7 -20.50 -1.74 -6.37
N VAL A 8 -19.75 -1.14 -7.30
CA VAL A 8 -20.22 -0.80 -8.65
C VAL A 8 -19.36 -1.45 -9.72
N PHE A 9 -18.09 -1.03 -9.87
CA PHE A 9 -17.31 -1.38 -11.06
C PHE A 9 -16.95 -2.86 -11.13
N ARG A 10 -16.40 -3.44 -10.07
CA ARG A 10 -16.07 -4.87 -10.05
C ARG A 10 -17.32 -5.76 -10.17
N PRO A 11 -18.43 -5.51 -9.43
CA PRO A 11 -19.67 -6.25 -9.62
C PRO A 11 -20.22 -6.21 -11.06
N ILE A 12 -20.17 -5.05 -11.72
CA ILE A 12 -20.56 -4.93 -13.14
C ILE A 12 -19.65 -5.79 -14.02
N LEU A 13 -18.33 -5.70 -13.85
CA LEU A 13 -17.36 -6.48 -14.63
C LEU A 13 -17.49 -7.99 -14.42
N MET A 14 -17.95 -8.41 -13.24
CA MET A 14 -18.22 -9.82 -12.90
C MET A 14 -19.66 -10.25 -13.22
N GLY A 15 -20.52 -9.34 -13.69
CA GLY A 15 -21.89 -9.64 -14.14
C GLY A 15 -22.93 -9.81 -13.04
N ALA A 16 -22.62 -9.50 -11.77
CA ALA A 16 -23.58 -9.66 -10.67
C ALA A 16 -23.29 -8.75 -9.47
N TRP A 17 -24.33 -8.10 -8.94
CA TRP A 17 -24.26 -7.29 -7.70
C TRP A 17 -23.88 -8.11 -6.46
N GLY A 18 -24.13 -9.42 -6.47
CA GLY A 18 -23.75 -10.33 -5.38
C GLY A 18 -22.24 -10.43 -5.13
N HIS A 19 -21.40 -9.92 -6.02
CA HIS A 19 -19.97 -9.79 -5.79
C HIS A 19 -19.57 -8.59 -4.90
N ALA A 20 -20.48 -7.64 -4.66
CA ALA A 20 -20.26 -6.54 -3.73
C ALA A 20 -20.25 -7.02 -2.26
N PHE A 21 -19.58 -6.26 -1.39
CA PHE A 21 -19.56 -6.57 0.04
C PHE A 21 -20.88 -6.16 0.74
N PRO A 22 -21.31 -6.88 1.79
CA PRO A 22 -22.51 -6.54 2.56
C PRO A 22 -22.24 -5.40 3.56
N TYR A 23 -23.25 -4.58 3.84
CA TYR A 23 -23.15 -3.51 4.83
C TYR A 23 -23.40 -4.02 6.26
N GLY A 24 -22.36 -4.55 6.90
CA GLY A 24 -22.38 -4.93 8.30
C GLY A 24 -20.97 -5.04 8.90
N ILE A 25 -20.85 -4.78 10.21
CA ILE A 25 -19.56 -4.71 10.91
C ILE A 25 -18.76 -6.01 10.74
N TRP A 26 -19.39 -7.16 10.94
CA TRP A 26 -18.71 -8.46 10.82
C TRP A 26 -18.83 -9.06 9.43
N THR A 27 -20.00 -8.90 8.79
CA THR A 27 -20.27 -9.51 7.49
C THR A 27 -19.40 -8.97 6.35
N HIS A 28 -18.94 -7.71 6.43
CA HIS A 28 -17.96 -7.22 5.45
C HIS A 28 -16.57 -7.84 5.65
N LEU A 29 -16.18 -8.21 6.88
CA LEU A 29 -14.94 -8.95 7.14
C LEU A 29 -15.03 -10.39 6.65
N ASP A 30 -16.19 -11.04 6.80
CA ASP A 30 -16.46 -12.34 6.20
C ASP A 30 -16.29 -12.28 4.68
N TRP A 31 -16.82 -11.23 4.04
CA TRP A 31 -16.63 -10.98 2.61
C TRP A 31 -15.15 -10.80 2.25
N VAL A 32 -14.39 -9.99 3.02
CA VAL A 32 -12.96 -9.78 2.78
C VAL A 32 -12.20 -11.12 2.84
N SER A 33 -12.48 -11.94 3.85
CA SER A 33 -11.85 -13.26 4.01
C SER A 33 -12.20 -14.19 2.84
N ASN A 34 -13.49 -14.35 2.54
CA ASN A 34 -13.95 -15.26 1.50
C ASN A 34 -13.44 -14.86 0.11
N VAL A 35 -13.46 -13.57 -0.22
CA VAL A 35 -12.93 -13.06 -1.49
C VAL A 35 -11.42 -13.24 -1.57
N GLY A 36 -10.69 -12.99 -0.48
CA GLY A 36 -9.24 -13.20 -0.43
C GLY A 36 -8.88 -14.67 -0.71
N TYR A 37 -9.50 -15.60 0.01
CA TYR A 37 -9.21 -17.03 -0.11
C TYR A 37 -9.73 -17.68 -1.40
N THR A 38 -10.67 -17.04 -2.10
CA THR A 38 -11.12 -17.50 -3.43
C THR A 38 -9.94 -17.58 -4.42
N TYR A 39 -8.92 -16.73 -4.26
CA TYR A 39 -7.72 -16.68 -5.11
C TYR A 39 -6.47 -17.23 -4.40
N GLY A 40 -6.64 -18.14 -3.43
CA GLY A 40 -5.56 -18.67 -2.61
C GLY A 40 -5.07 -17.66 -1.57
N ASN A 41 -3.76 -17.53 -1.39
CA ASN A 41 -3.22 -16.48 -0.52
C ASN A 41 -3.15 -15.14 -1.28
N PHE A 42 -4.03 -14.21 -0.92
CA PHE A 42 -4.15 -12.89 -1.56
C PHE A 42 -2.88 -12.01 -1.45
N HIS A 43 -1.92 -12.37 -0.60
CA HIS A 43 -0.61 -11.72 -0.54
C HIS A 43 0.14 -11.81 -1.88
N TYR A 44 -0.10 -12.83 -2.70
CA TYR A 44 0.57 -12.99 -3.99
C TYR A 44 0.05 -12.04 -5.08
N ASN A 45 -1.04 -11.30 -4.85
CA ASN A 45 -1.49 -10.28 -5.79
C ASN A 45 -0.45 -9.12 -5.83
N PRO A 46 0.23 -8.89 -6.97
CA PRO A 46 1.32 -7.91 -7.04
C PRO A 46 0.83 -6.47 -6.82
N ALA A 47 -0.38 -6.13 -7.28
CA ALA A 47 -0.96 -4.81 -7.03
C ALA A 47 -1.33 -4.63 -5.55
N HIS A 48 -1.73 -5.71 -4.87
CA HIS A 48 -1.98 -5.68 -3.43
C HIS A 48 -0.68 -5.46 -2.64
N MET A 49 0.44 -6.08 -3.04
CA MET A 49 1.75 -5.81 -2.44
C MET A 49 2.09 -4.32 -2.51
N ILE A 50 1.95 -3.69 -3.69
CA ILE A 50 2.20 -2.26 -3.89
C ILE A 50 1.30 -1.41 -2.98
N ALA A 51 0.00 -1.73 -2.90
CA ALA A 51 -0.94 -1.00 -2.06
C ALA A 51 -0.55 -1.07 -0.57
N VAL A 52 -0.20 -2.26 -0.06
CA VAL A 52 0.24 -2.48 1.31
C VAL A 52 1.53 -1.72 1.60
N THR A 53 2.50 -1.72 0.67
CA THR A 53 3.72 -0.90 0.80
C THR A 53 3.38 0.57 0.96
N PHE A 54 2.49 1.13 0.14
CA PHE A 54 2.07 2.53 0.29
C PHE A 54 1.38 2.81 1.62
N PHE A 55 0.55 1.88 2.14
CA PHE A 55 -0.03 2.03 3.48
C PHE A 55 1.05 2.09 4.56
N PHE A 56 2.00 1.16 4.55
CA PHE A 56 3.09 1.14 5.53
C PHE A 56 4.00 2.37 5.41
N THR A 57 4.31 2.81 4.20
CA THR A 57 5.12 4.03 4.01
C THR A 57 4.34 5.28 4.41
N THR A 58 3.01 5.32 4.24
CA THR A 58 2.18 6.44 4.69
C THR A 58 2.20 6.56 6.21
N THR A 59 2.05 5.44 6.94
CA THR A 59 2.08 5.47 8.42
C THR A 59 3.46 5.82 8.94
N LEU A 60 4.53 5.32 8.31
CA LEU A 60 5.90 5.72 8.61
C LEU A 60 6.10 7.23 8.42
N ALA A 61 5.73 7.77 7.25
CA ALA A 61 5.88 9.19 6.95
C ALA A 61 5.05 10.08 7.88
N LEU A 62 3.82 9.65 8.23
CA LEU A 62 2.96 10.36 9.17
C LEU A 62 3.58 10.43 10.57
N ALA A 63 4.10 9.31 11.07
CA ALA A 63 4.77 9.25 12.36
C ALA A 63 6.01 10.15 12.41
N LEU A 64 6.86 10.07 11.37
CA LEU A 64 8.05 10.90 11.24
C LEU A 64 7.70 12.39 11.17
N HIS A 65 6.71 12.76 10.35
CA HIS A 65 6.28 14.15 10.19
C HIS A 65 5.76 14.73 11.50
N GLY A 66 4.83 14.04 12.16
CA GLY A 66 4.26 14.49 13.44
C GLY A 66 5.32 14.60 14.53
N ALA A 67 6.21 13.61 14.64
CA ALA A 67 7.29 13.63 15.62
C ALA A 67 8.28 14.77 15.36
N LEU A 68 8.64 15.05 14.10
CA LEU A 68 9.56 16.11 13.74
C LEU A 68 9.01 17.48 14.17
N VAL A 69 7.80 17.81 13.74
CA VAL A 69 7.14 19.09 14.07
C VAL A 69 6.98 19.24 15.58
N LEU A 70 6.55 18.17 16.27
CA LEU A 70 6.40 18.22 17.73
C LEU A 70 7.74 18.38 18.45
N SER A 71 8.81 17.75 17.97
CA SER A 71 10.14 17.90 18.58
C SER A 71 10.73 19.29 18.38
N ALA A 72 10.44 19.94 17.25
CA ALA A 72 10.83 21.32 16.99
C ALA A 72 10.01 22.32 17.82
N ALA A 73 8.69 22.12 17.90
CA ALA A 73 7.79 22.97 18.68
C ALA A 73 7.93 22.79 20.20
N ASN A 74 8.37 21.62 20.65
CA ASN A 74 8.50 21.26 22.07
C ASN A 74 9.94 20.81 22.40
N PRO A 75 10.91 21.73 22.45
CA PRO A 75 12.30 21.39 22.75
C PRO A 75 12.46 20.81 24.17
N ALA A 76 13.48 19.96 24.35
CA ALA A 76 13.64 19.14 25.55
C ALA A 76 13.83 19.92 26.87
N LYS A 77 14.48 21.09 26.83
CA LYS A 77 14.72 21.90 28.02
C LYS A 77 13.62 22.94 28.17
N LYS A 78 13.04 23.02 29.38
CA LYS A 78 12.05 24.04 29.71
C LYS A 78 12.67 25.43 29.61
N GLY A 79 12.08 26.28 28.78
CA GLY A 79 12.58 27.63 28.50
C GLY A 79 13.44 27.74 27.23
N ASP A 80 13.77 26.62 26.58
CA ASP A 80 14.36 26.68 25.23
C ASP A 80 13.37 27.31 24.25
N THR A 81 13.91 28.13 23.33
CA THR A 81 13.13 28.65 22.22
C THR A 81 12.75 27.52 21.26
N MET A 82 11.56 27.63 20.67
CA MET A 82 11.12 26.74 19.60
C MET A 82 12.19 26.64 18.50
N LYS A 83 12.38 25.43 17.96
CA LYS A 83 13.30 25.23 16.84
C LYS A 83 12.67 25.74 15.54
N THR A 84 13.53 26.04 14.58
CA THR A 84 13.11 26.55 13.26
C THR A 84 13.08 25.41 12.23
N PRO A 85 12.48 25.63 11.05
CA PRO A 85 12.55 24.68 9.94
C PRO A 85 13.98 24.27 9.54
N ASP A 86 14.97 25.14 9.73
CA ASP A 86 16.38 24.79 9.47
C ASP A 86 16.88 23.67 10.39
N HIS A 87 16.37 23.61 11.63
CA HIS A 87 16.70 22.52 12.56
C HIS A 87 16.01 21.22 12.16
N GLU A 88 14.78 21.28 11.67
CA GLU A 88 14.06 20.11 11.13
C GLU A 88 14.82 19.51 9.94
N ASP A 89 15.27 20.36 9.03
CA ASP A 89 16.10 19.98 7.90
C ASP A 89 17.44 19.39 8.33
N THR A 90 18.11 20.02 9.30
CA THR A 90 19.39 19.54 9.83
C THR A 90 19.24 18.17 10.47
N PHE A 91 18.20 17.95 11.27
CA PHE A 91 17.94 16.65 11.90
C PHE A 91 17.85 15.52 10.86
N PHE A 92 17.07 15.68 9.79
CA PHE A 92 16.93 14.65 8.77
C PHE A 92 18.18 14.49 7.89
N ARG A 93 18.90 15.58 7.62
CA ARG A 93 20.19 15.53 6.92
C ARG A 93 21.25 14.79 7.75
N ASP A 94 21.29 15.00 9.06
CA ASP A 94 22.20 14.28 9.94
C ASP A 94 21.82 12.81 10.09
N LEU A 95 20.51 12.49 10.14
CA LEU A 95 20.02 11.14 10.36
C LEU A 95 20.16 10.23 9.13
N ILE A 96 19.75 10.72 7.95
CA ILE A 96 19.68 9.91 6.71
C ILE A 96 20.31 10.57 5.48
N GLY A 97 20.99 11.71 5.64
CA GLY A 97 21.63 12.43 4.54
C GLY A 97 20.69 13.23 3.64
N TYR A 98 19.39 13.30 3.96
CA TYR A 98 18.38 13.96 3.12
C TYR A 98 17.20 14.51 3.93
N SER A 99 16.79 15.75 3.64
CA SER A 99 15.51 16.31 4.08
C SER A 99 14.65 16.66 2.87
N VAL A 100 13.40 16.19 2.88
CA VAL A 100 12.40 16.49 1.84
C VAL A 100 11.80 17.90 1.98
N GLY A 101 12.07 18.58 3.11
CA GLY A 101 11.57 19.91 3.41
C GLY A 101 10.08 19.97 3.77
N THR A 102 9.66 21.11 4.31
CA THR A 102 8.32 21.31 4.88
C THR A 102 7.20 21.19 3.84
N LEU A 103 7.34 21.77 2.66
CA LEU A 103 6.34 21.60 1.59
C LEU A 103 6.37 20.18 1.00
N GLY A 104 7.57 19.60 0.89
CA GLY A 104 7.77 18.28 0.30
C GLY A 104 7.10 17.17 1.11
N ILE A 105 7.18 17.21 2.45
CA ILE A 105 6.58 16.16 3.29
C ILE A 105 5.04 16.12 3.18
N HIS A 106 4.38 17.26 3.02
CA HIS A 106 2.92 17.30 2.82
C HIS A 106 2.52 16.76 1.43
N ARG A 107 3.28 17.10 0.38
CA ARG A 107 3.09 16.54 -0.96
C ARG A 107 3.30 15.03 -0.98
N LEU A 108 4.36 14.57 -0.32
CA LEU A 108 4.69 13.16 -0.18
C LEU A 108 3.57 12.43 0.56
N GLY A 109 3.09 12.95 1.70
CA GLY A 109 1.99 12.36 2.45
C GLY A 109 0.71 12.20 1.61
N LEU A 110 0.33 13.23 0.85
CA LEU A 110 -0.81 13.15 -0.06
C LEU A 110 -0.59 12.09 -1.16
N LEU A 111 0.59 12.09 -1.79
CA LEU A 111 0.92 11.14 -2.85
C LEU A 111 0.86 9.69 -2.35
N LEU A 112 1.49 9.40 -1.20
CA LEU A 112 1.51 8.07 -0.60
C LEU A 112 0.10 7.59 -0.25
N ALA A 113 -0.69 8.43 0.43
CA ALA A 113 -2.04 8.09 0.86
C ALA A 113 -3.00 7.84 -0.32
N LEU A 114 -2.95 8.68 -1.36
CA LEU A 114 -3.77 8.49 -2.55
C LEU A 114 -3.34 7.25 -3.35
N ASN A 115 -2.05 6.97 -3.45
CA ASN A 115 -1.56 5.76 -4.12
C ASN A 115 -1.97 4.49 -3.36
N ALA A 116 -1.96 4.49 -2.03
CA ALA A 116 -2.46 3.36 -1.24
C ALA A 116 -3.91 3.00 -1.64
N GLY A 117 -4.81 4.00 -1.63
CA GLY A 117 -6.21 3.80 -2.03
C GLY A 117 -6.40 3.46 -3.51
N PHE A 118 -5.59 4.03 -4.40
CA PHE A 118 -5.62 3.73 -5.84
C PHE A 118 -5.22 2.28 -6.11
N TRP A 119 -4.07 1.83 -5.60
CA TRP A 119 -3.59 0.47 -5.81
C TRP A 119 -4.47 -0.58 -5.12
N SER A 120 -5.14 -0.26 -4.00
CA SER A 120 -6.19 -1.12 -3.43
C SER A 120 -7.38 -1.28 -4.37
N ALA A 121 -7.78 -0.24 -5.09
CA ALA A 121 -8.85 -0.34 -6.09
C ALA A 121 -8.40 -1.17 -7.30
N VAL A 122 -7.15 -1.00 -7.74
CA VAL A 122 -6.57 -1.79 -8.84
C VAL A 122 -6.50 -3.27 -8.46
N CYS A 123 -5.98 -3.62 -7.28
CA CYS A 123 -5.76 -5.02 -6.92
C CYS A 123 -7.07 -5.83 -6.84
N ILE A 124 -8.17 -5.20 -6.41
CA ILE A 124 -9.47 -5.88 -6.32
C ILE A 124 -10.20 -5.90 -7.67
N VAL A 125 -10.10 -4.85 -8.49
CA VAL A 125 -10.81 -4.81 -9.78
C VAL A 125 -10.25 -5.84 -10.76
N ILE A 126 -8.95 -6.12 -10.73
CA ILE A 126 -8.31 -7.15 -11.56
C ILE A 126 -8.59 -8.59 -11.07
N SER A 127 -8.95 -8.74 -9.78
CA SER A 127 -9.24 -10.04 -9.15
C SER A 127 -10.66 -10.50 -9.50
N GLY A 128 -10.76 -11.57 -10.29
CA GLY A 128 -12.03 -12.11 -10.81
C GLY A 128 -12.47 -11.51 -12.14
N THR A 129 -11.63 -10.69 -12.78
CA THR A 129 -11.93 -10.11 -14.10
C THR A 129 -10.87 -10.53 -15.13
N ILE A 130 -9.65 -9.99 -15.03
CA ILE A 130 -8.53 -10.35 -15.90
C ILE A 130 -7.69 -11.50 -15.33
N TRP A 131 -7.71 -11.68 -14.01
CA TRP A 131 -7.06 -12.80 -13.32
C TRP A 131 -8.06 -13.47 -12.39
N PHE A 132 -8.31 -14.76 -12.60
CA PHE A 132 -9.33 -15.53 -11.87
C PHE A 132 -8.81 -16.83 -11.24
N ASP A 133 -7.52 -17.11 -11.38
CA ASP A 133 -6.84 -18.25 -10.74
C ASP A 133 -6.18 -17.83 -9.41
N GLN A 134 -5.48 -18.76 -8.76
CA GLN A 134 -4.71 -18.43 -7.55
C GLN A 134 -3.60 -17.44 -7.87
N TRP A 135 -3.48 -16.37 -7.08
CA TRP A 135 -2.49 -15.32 -7.32
C TRP A 135 -1.04 -15.80 -7.27
N VAL A 136 -0.76 -16.94 -6.64
CA VAL A 136 0.60 -17.52 -6.60
C VAL A 136 1.11 -17.87 -7.99
N PHE A 137 0.26 -18.41 -8.87
CA PHE A 137 0.63 -18.80 -10.24
C PHE A 137 0.86 -17.59 -11.15
N TRP A 138 0.46 -16.38 -10.73
CA TRP A 138 0.78 -15.17 -11.49
C TRP A 138 2.28 -15.01 -11.64
N TRP A 139 3.10 -15.50 -10.71
CA TRP A 139 4.55 -15.33 -10.71
C TRP A 139 5.29 -16.31 -11.63
N ASP A 140 4.62 -17.33 -12.16
CA ASP A 140 5.24 -18.36 -12.99
C ASP A 140 5.77 -17.77 -14.31
N PHE A 141 5.18 -16.69 -14.84
CA PHE A 141 5.68 -16.01 -16.05
C PHE A 141 7.15 -15.59 -15.91
N TRP A 142 7.57 -15.21 -14.69
CA TRP A 142 8.94 -14.80 -14.43
C TRP A 142 9.86 -16.02 -14.40
N LEU A 143 9.41 -17.13 -13.83
CA LEU A 143 10.15 -18.38 -13.78
C LEU A 143 10.33 -19.00 -15.18
N ASP A 144 9.31 -18.88 -16.02
CA ASP A 144 9.26 -19.48 -17.35
C ASP A 144 10.00 -18.68 -18.44
N LEU A 145 10.74 -17.62 -18.06
CA LEU A 145 11.50 -16.83 -19.03
C LEU A 145 12.59 -17.68 -19.73
N PRO A 146 12.74 -17.57 -21.07
CA PRO A 146 13.54 -18.52 -21.86
C PRO A 146 15.02 -18.63 -21.48
N TRP A 147 15.58 -17.61 -20.83
CA TRP A 147 17.00 -17.55 -20.51
C TRP A 147 17.37 -18.24 -19.20
N TRP A 148 16.40 -18.66 -18.37
CA TRP A 148 16.70 -19.42 -17.14
C TRP A 148 15.78 -20.61 -16.85
N ARG A 149 14.64 -20.75 -17.53
CA ARG A 149 13.62 -21.76 -17.18
C ARG A 149 14.12 -23.22 -17.14
N ASP A 150 15.19 -23.53 -17.89
CA ASP A 150 15.76 -24.88 -18.03
C ASP A 150 17.09 -25.04 -17.27
N ILE A 151 17.49 -24.06 -16.44
CA ILE A 151 18.74 -24.09 -15.67
C ILE A 151 18.55 -24.85 -14.36
N ALA A 152 19.18 -26.01 -14.24
CA ALA A 152 19.13 -26.82 -13.03
C ALA A 152 19.68 -26.10 -11.77
N GLY A 153 19.03 -26.32 -10.63
CA GLY A 153 19.42 -25.84 -9.30
C GLY A 153 18.43 -24.84 -8.69
N GLY A 154 18.78 -24.32 -7.50
CA GLY A 154 17.91 -23.36 -6.80
C GLY A 154 16.63 -23.98 -6.25
N VAL A 155 15.52 -23.24 -6.31
CA VAL A 155 14.20 -23.67 -5.77
C VAL A 155 13.30 -24.29 -6.84
N ASN A 156 13.47 -23.92 -8.12
CA ASN A 156 12.49 -24.18 -9.18
C ASN A 156 12.99 -25.11 -10.31
N GLY A 157 14.03 -25.91 -10.05
CA GLY A 157 14.43 -27.02 -10.91
C GLY A 157 15.79 -26.83 -11.53
#